data_AF-A0A2M7I688-F1
#
_entry.id   AF-A0A2M7I688-F1
#
_cell.length_a   1.000
_cell.length_b   1.000
_cell.length_c   1.000
_cell.angle_alpha   90.00
_cell.angle_beta   90.00
_cell.angle_gamma   90.00
#
_symmetry.space_group_name_H-M   'P 1'
#
loop_
_entity.id
_entity.type
_entity.pdbx_description
1 polymer ?
#
loop_
_entity_poly.entity_id
_entity_poly.type
_entity_poly.pdbx_seq_one_letter_code
_entity_poly.pdbx_strand_id
1 'polypeptide(L)'
;MATGRCEVRPHAMTYKLESDAGGKLVAAHYLDRDGQKRQVRARLFAVACQAIETTRLLLMSPGPRHPQGLGNNHGQVGRNLIFAGGGSGSGRLSYAKFGAPLHEFGTFVNRALQDWYEIDDRAFGPRQKGGTIDLVEVHPAPIARAVPMLEEGGRLVWGKPLKRKLENYFRYGRGVKIEAFCDWLPHDDCYVTLDPALKDKWGLP
;
A
#
# COMPACT_ATOMS: atom_id res chain seq x y z
N MET A 1 -16.79 18.31 -11.34
CA MET A 1 -17.86 18.96 -10.56
C MET A 1 -18.21 20.35 -11.08
N ALA A 2 -17.28 21.32 -11.12
CA ALA A 2 -17.58 22.74 -11.42
C ALA A 2 -18.36 23.00 -12.74
N THR A 3 -18.19 22.18 -13.77
CA THR A 3 -18.92 22.33 -15.05
C THR A 3 -20.22 21.51 -15.13
N GLY A 4 -20.64 20.82 -14.07
CA GLY A 4 -21.82 19.94 -14.06
C GLY A 4 -21.71 18.62 -14.87
N ARG A 5 -20.59 18.37 -15.56
CA ARG A 5 -20.39 17.18 -16.42
C ARG A 5 -19.70 16.00 -15.72
N CYS A 6 -19.58 16.08 -14.40
CA CYS A 6 -18.90 15.07 -13.59
C CYS A 6 -19.59 15.04 -12.22
N GLU A 7 -19.98 13.84 -11.81
CA GLU A 7 -20.60 13.53 -10.53
C GLU A 7 -19.68 12.58 -9.76
N VAL A 8 -19.54 12.81 -8.46
CA VAL A 8 -18.90 11.87 -7.54
C VAL A 8 -19.98 11.29 -6.64
N ARG A 9 -20.14 9.97 -6.68
CA ARG A 9 -21.07 9.22 -5.82
C ARG A 9 -20.28 8.47 -4.74
N PRO A 10 -20.08 9.05 -3.55
CA PRO A 10 -19.44 8.32 -2.46
C PRO A 10 -20.36 7.21 -1.94
N HIS A 11 -19.78 6.22 -1.25
CA HIS A 11 -20.53 5.07 -0.71
C HIS A 11 -21.32 4.29 -1.78
N ALA A 12 -20.75 4.18 -2.98
CA ALA A 12 -21.29 3.41 -4.09
C ALA A 12 -20.36 2.23 -4.40
N MET A 13 -20.39 1.19 -3.57
CA MET A 13 -19.48 0.04 -3.72
C MET A 13 -19.95 -0.82 -4.90
N THR A 14 -19.20 -0.78 -6.00
CA THR A 14 -19.50 -1.55 -7.21
C THR A 14 -19.11 -3.00 -6.99
N TYR A 15 -20.06 -3.92 -7.18
CA TYR A 15 -19.85 -5.35 -6.95
C TYR A 15 -20.01 -6.21 -8.20
N LYS A 16 -20.53 -5.66 -9.31
CA LYS A 16 -20.66 -6.39 -10.57
C LYS A 16 -20.65 -5.46 -11.77
N LEU A 17 -19.93 -5.86 -12.81
CA LEU A 17 -20.03 -5.30 -14.15
C LEU A 17 -20.81 -6.28 -15.03
N GLU A 18 -21.80 -5.78 -15.76
CA GLU A 18 -22.67 -6.57 -16.62
C GLU A 18 -22.26 -6.42 -18.07
N SER A 19 -22.07 -7.53 -18.77
CA SER A 19 -21.84 -7.57 -20.22
C SER A 19 -23.00 -8.21 -20.97
N ASP A 20 -23.28 -7.73 -22.17
CA ASP A 20 -24.21 -8.37 -23.11
C ASP A 20 -23.65 -9.69 -23.69
N ALA A 21 -24.43 -10.33 -24.56
CA ALA A 21 -24.03 -11.56 -25.25
C ALA A 21 -22.79 -11.39 -26.15
N GLY A 22 -22.55 -10.17 -26.64
CA GLY A 22 -21.37 -9.82 -27.43
C GLY A 22 -20.11 -9.59 -26.59
N GLY A 23 -20.25 -9.54 -25.26
CA GLY A 23 -19.16 -9.27 -24.30
C GLY A 23 -18.96 -7.77 -24.02
N LYS A 24 -19.84 -6.90 -24.52
CA LYS A 24 -19.75 -5.45 -24.29
C LYS A 24 -20.40 -5.10 -22.96
N LEU A 25 -19.72 -4.28 -22.14
CA LEU A 25 -20.27 -3.81 -20.88
C LEU A 25 -21.47 -2.86 -21.09
N VAL A 26 -22.52 -3.09 -20.33
CA VAL A 26 -23.79 -2.35 -20.42
C VAL A 26 -24.18 -1.68 -19.10
N ALA A 27 -23.75 -2.21 -17.96
CA ALA A 27 -24.06 -1.64 -16.65
C ALA A 27 -23.00 -1.96 -15.58
N ALA A 28 -22.91 -1.09 -14.58
CA ALA A 28 -22.23 -1.35 -13.32
C ALA A 28 -23.26 -1.38 -12.19
N HIS A 29 -23.22 -2.43 -11.38
CA HIS A 29 -24.09 -2.64 -10.22
C HIS A 29 -23.32 -2.30 -8.95
N TYR A 30 -23.94 -1.51 -8.07
CA TYR A 30 -23.33 -1.06 -6.83
C TYR A 30 -24.31 -1.09 -5.66
N LEU A 31 -23.78 -1.19 -4.44
CA LEU A 31 -24.52 -0.96 -3.21
C LEU A 31 -24.39 0.52 -2.85
N ASP A 32 -25.52 1.20 -2.63
CA ASP A 32 -25.54 2.57 -2.12
C ASP A 32 -25.25 2.62 -0.61
N ARG A 33 -25.30 3.83 -0.03
CA ARG A 33 -24.98 4.07 1.37
C ARG A 33 -25.85 3.28 2.36
N ASP A 34 -27.05 2.91 1.94
CA ASP A 34 -28.02 2.15 2.74
C ASP A 34 -27.94 0.65 2.43
N GLY A 35 -26.95 0.23 1.62
CA GLY A 35 -26.77 -1.15 1.18
C GLY A 35 -27.76 -1.57 0.08
N GLN A 36 -28.50 -0.64 -0.53
CA GLN A 36 -29.47 -0.99 -1.57
C GLN A 36 -28.76 -1.19 -2.91
N LYS A 37 -29.20 -2.21 -3.65
CA LYS A 37 -28.69 -2.50 -4.99
C LYS A 37 -29.15 -1.44 -5.98
N ARG A 38 -28.20 -0.83 -6.67
CA ARG A 38 -28.39 0.16 -7.73
C ARG A 38 -27.60 -0.26 -8.95
N GLN A 39 -27.95 0.34 -10.10
CA GLN A 39 -27.21 0.17 -11.33
C GLN A 39 -27.03 1.50 -12.06
N VAL A 40 -25.94 1.62 -12.80
CA VAL A 40 -25.68 2.72 -13.72
C VAL A 40 -25.29 2.17 -15.08
N ARG A 41 -25.87 2.75 -16.14
CA ARG A 41 -25.51 2.45 -17.53
C ARG A 41 -24.55 3.50 -18.05
N ALA A 42 -23.57 3.05 -18.82
CA ALA A 42 -22.59 3.93 -19.45
C ALA A 42 -22.19 3.37 -20.82
N ARG A 43 -21.63 4.23 -21.67
CA ARG A 43 -21.07 3.83 -22.96
C ARG A 43 -19.67 3.22 -22.84
N LEU A 44 -18.95 3.60 -21.80
CA LEU A 44 -17.58 3.20 -21.48
C LEU A 44 -17.46 3.03 -19.97
N PHE A 45 -16.63 2.08 -19.55
CA PHE A 45 -16.34 1.80 -18.15
C PHE A 45 -14.82 1.80 -17.97
N ALA A 46 -14.34 2.54 -16.97
CA ALA A 46 -12.95 2.51 -16.53
C ALA A 46 -12.91 1.93 -15.11
N VAL A 47 -12.15 0.84 -14.93
CA VAL A 47 -12.02 0.17 -13.63
C VAL A 47 -10.72 0.63 -12.98
N ALA A 48 -10.83 1.30 -11.83
CA ALA A 48 -9.71 1.92 -11.14
C ALA A 48 -9.85 1.73 -9.62
N CYS A 49 -9.98 0.48 -9.20
CA CYS A 49 -10.40 0.14 -7.85
C CYS A 49 -9.24 -0.22 -6.91
N GLN A 50 -7.97 -0.06 -7.31
CA GLN A 50 -6.74 -0.72 -6.77
C GLN A 50 -6.59 -2.20 -7.15
N ALA A 51 -5.38 -2.75 -7.05
CA ALA A 51 -5.04 -4.08 -7.58
C ALA A 51 -5.96 -5.21 -7.07
N ILE A 52 -6.23 -5.23 -5.76
CA ILE A 52 -7.03 -6.28 -5.12
C ILE A 52 -8.51 -6.16 -5.51
N GLU A 53 -9.12 -4.99 -5.30
CA GLU A 53 -10.55 -4.80 -5.56
C GLU A 53 -10.89 -4.76 -7.06
N THR A 54 -9.97 -4.32 -7.93
CA THR A 54 -10.13 -4.47 -9.39
C THR A 54 -10.17 -5.95 -9.76
N THR A 55 -9.25 -6.76 -9.23
CA THR A 55 -9.27 -8.21 -9.46
C THR A 55 -10.59 -8.81 -8.97
N ARG A 56 -10.96 -8.54 -7.72
CA ARG A 56 -12.18 -9.04 -7.10
C ARG A 56 -13.41 -8.71 -7.94
N LEU A 57 -13.58 -7.45 -8.35
CA LEU A 57 -14.70 -7.00 -9.19
C LEU A 57 -14.74 -7.73 -10.54
N LEU A 58 -13.59 -7.87 -11.22
CA LEU A 58 -13.53 -8.53 -12.52
C LEU A 58 -13.86 -10.02 -12.42
N LEU A 59 -13.32 -10.72 -11.43
CA LEU A 59 -13.62 -12.14 -11.16
C LEU A 59 -15.09 -12.35 -10.74
N MET A 60 -15.67 -11.42 -9.97
CA MET A 60 -17.08 -11.46 -9.57
C MET A 60 -18.07 -11.11 -10.68
N SER A 61 -17.56 -10.73 -11.85
CA SER A 61 -18.38 -10.28 -12.97
C SER A 61 -18.30 -11.27 -14.13
N PRO A 62 -18.79 -12.52 -14.02
CA PRO A 62 -18.83 -13.40 -15.17
C PRO A 62 -19.88 -12.91 -16.18
N GLY A 63 -19.63 -13.20 -17.46
CA GLY A 63 -20.53 -12.89 -18.56
C GLY A 63 -20.49 -13.96 -19.65
N PRO A 64 -21.37 -13.90 -20.67
CA PRO A 64 -21.48 -14.95 -21.69
C PRO A 64 -20.17 -15.27 -22.42
N ARG A 65 -19.33 -14.25 -22.67
CA ARG A 65 -18.00 -14.41 -23.29
C ARG A 65 -16.84 -14.48 -22.31
N HIS A 66 -17.13 -14.40 -21.02
CA HIS A 66 -16.16 -14.33 -19.92
C HIS A 66 -16.68 -15.15 -18.73
N PRO A 67 -16.84 -16.48 -18.87
CA PRO A 67 -17.50 -17.31 -17.86
C PRO A 67 -16.72 -17.37 -16.53
N GLN A 68 -15.42 -17.08 -16.55
CA GLN A 68 -14.52 -17.08 -15.39
C GLN A 68 -14.21 -15.66 -14.87
N GLY A 69 -15.06 -14.68 -15.20
CA GLY A 69 -14.87 -13.27 -14.87
C GLY A 69 -14.39 -12.43 -16.06
N LEU A 70 -14.77 -11.16 -16.08
CA LEU A 70 -14.47 -10.23 -17.17
C LEU A 70 -12.97 -10.13 -17.44
N GLY A 71 -12.60 -10.28 -18.73
CA GLY A 71 -11.20 -10.24 -19.18
C GLY A 71 -10.38 -11.47 -18.79
N ASN A 72 -10.96 -12.47 -18.12
CA ASN A 72 -10.23 -13.60 -17.56
C ASN A 72 -10.15 -14.84 -18.48
N ASN A 73 -10.27 -14.66 -19.80
CA ASN A 73 -10.27 -15.78 -20.75
C ASN A 73 -8.96 -16.59 -20.79
N HIS A 74 -7.87 -16.01 -20.29
CA HIS A 74 -6.56 -16.65 -20.19
C HIS A 74 -6.12 -16.89 -18.73
N GLY A 75 -7.05 -16.75 -17.76
CA GLY A 75 -6.75 -16.99 -16.35
C GLY A 75 -5.73 -16.02 -15.72
N GLN A 76 -5.54 -14.83 -16.31
CA GLN A 76 -4.54 -13.85 -15.87
C GLN A 76 -5.07 -12.80 -14.88
N VAL A 77 -6.40 -12.67 -14.75
CA VAL A 77 -6.97 -11.69 -13.81
C VAL A 77 -6.63 -12.13 -12.39
N GLY A 78 -5.95 -11.26 -11.64
CA GLY A 78 -5.49 -11.52 -10.29
C GLY A 78 -4.11 -12.14 -10.17
N ARG A 79 -3.52 -12.65 -11.26
CA ARG A 79 -2.15 -13.17 -11.27
C ARG A 79 -1.12 -12.05 -11.35
N ASN A 80 0.14 -12.41 -11.09
CA ASN A 80 1.28 -11.50 -11.18
C ASN A 80 1.16 -10.32 -10.19
N LEU A 81 0.61 -10.60 -9.01
CA LEU A 81 0.58 -9.60 -7.94
C LEU A 81 2.03 -9.35 -7.49
N ILE A 82 2.41 -8.07 -7.44
CA ILE A 82 3.77 -7.66 -7.09
C ILE A 82 3.70 -6.78 -5.84
N PHE A 83 4.62 -7.05 -4.92
CA PHE A 83 4.92 -6.19 -3.78
C PHE A 83 6.38 -5.77 -3.85
N ALA A 84 6.76 -4.77 -3.07
CA ALA A 84 8.17 -4.58 -2.75
C ALA A 84 8.49 -5.48 -1.56
N GLY A 85 9.41 -6.43 -1.76
CA GLY A 85 10.03 -7.15 -0.65
C GLY A 85 11.03 -6.25 0.08
N GLY A 86 11.55 -6.72 1.20
CA GLY A 86 12.73 -6.11 1.82
C GLY A 86 12.69 -6.07 3.33
N GLY A 87 13.40 -5.11 3.89
CA GLY A 87 13.63 -5.02 5.33
C GLY A 87 13.89 -3.58 5.74
N SER A 88 13.83 -3.33 7.05
CA SER A 88 14.17 -2.01 7.58
C SER A 88 15.14 -2.13 8.73
N GLY A 89 16.05 -1.16 8.81
CA GLY A 89 16.94 -0.93 9.92
C GLY A 89 16.66 0.44 10.52
N SER A 90 16.93 0.60 11.80
CA SER A 90 16.91 1.92 12.43
C SER A 90 18.06 2.06 13.40
N GLY A 91 18.50 3.29 13.57
CA GLY A 91 19.61 3.61 14.46
C GLY A 91 19.52 5.03 14.97
N ARG A 92 20.39 5.36 15.92
CA ARG A 92 20.51 6.70 16.46
C ARG A 92 21.91 7.23 16.23
N LEU A 93 22.01 8.36 15.56
CA LEU A 93 23.27 9.06 15.34
C LEU A 93 23.44 10.10 16.46
N SER A 94 24.52 10.00 17.22
CA SER A 94 24.85 10.95 18.28
C SER A 94 25.41 12.25 17.68
N TYR A 95 24.89 13.41 18.10
CA TYR A 95 25.41 14.70 17.66
C TYR A 95 26.88 14.92 18.06
N ALA A 96 27.30 14.37 19.20
CA ALA A 96 28.69 14.46 19.65
C ALA A 96 29.68 13.78 18.69
N LYS A 97 29.23 12.76 17.93
CA LYS A 97 30.08 12.01 16.99
C LYS A 97 30.04 12.57 15.57
N PHE A 98 28.88 13.06 15.12
CA PHE A 98 28.63 13.38 13.71
C PHE A 98 28.43 14.88 13.42
N GLY A 99 28.36 15.73 14.45
CA GLY A 99 28.46 17.19 14.33
C GLY A 99 27.22 17.92 13.79
N ALA A 100 27.45 19.19 13.42
CA ALA A 100 26.44 20.20 13.07
C ALA A 100 25.43 19.82 11.96
N PRO A 101 25.81 19.10 10.87
CA PRO A 101 24.87 18.82 9.78
C PRO A 101 23.64 18.00 10.19
N LEU A 102 23.69 17.26 11.30
CA LEU A 102 22.54 16.48 11.77
C LEU A 102 21.47 17.32 12.48
N HIS A 103 21.72 18.60 12.78
CA HIS A 103 20.78 19.49 13.46
C HIS A 103 19.76 20.16 12.53
N GLU A 104 19.99 20.12 11.22
CA GLU A 104 19.07 20.72 10.24
C GLU A 104 17.90 19.78 9.95
N PHE A 105 16.68 20.27 10.15
CA PHE A 105 15.46 19.57 9.77
C PHE A 105 14.93 20.17 8.47
N GLY A 106 14.94 19.37 7.41
CA GLY A 106 14.39 19.75 6.11
C GLY A 106 12.93 19.35 5.94
N THR A 107 12.40 19.61 4.75
CA THR A 107 11.18 18.97 4.25
C THR A 107 11.37 17.45 4.18
N PHE A 108 10.30 16.68 4.29
CA PHE A 108 10.33 15.22 4.21
C PHE A 108 10.71 14.74 2.80
N VAL A 109 12.02 14.75 2.52
CA VAL A 109 12.63 14.35 1.25
C VAL A 109 13.66 13.30 1.56
N ASN A 110 13.34 12.04 1.25
CA ASN A 110 14.25 10.93 1.46
C ASN A 110 15.40 10.96 0.44
N ARG A 111 16.42 10.15 0.72
CA ARG A 111 17.55 9.90 -0.19
C ARG A 111 17.61 8.41 -0.48
N ALA A 112 17.65 8.06 -1.76
CA ALA A 112 17.68 6.69 -2.19
C ALA A 112 19.04 6.32 -2.80
N LEU A 113 19.48 5.09 -2.56
CA LEU A 113 20.60 4.45 -3.23
C LEU A 113 20.06 3.34 -4.13
N GLN A 114 20.58 3.29 -5.35
CA GLN A 114 20.25 2.27 -6.36
C GLN A 114 21.48 1.51 -6.85
N ASP A 115 22.60 1.59 -6.11
CA ASP A 115 23.83 0.87 -6.44
C ASP A 115 23.62 -0.66 -6.52
N TRP A 116 22.63 -1.18 -5.78
CA TRP A 116 22.19 -2.57 -5.81
C TRP A 116 20.81 -2.76 -6.44
N TYR A 117 20.39 -1.87 -7.34
CA TYR A 117 19.13 -2.06 -8.07
C TYR A 117 19.19 -3.30 -8.96
N GLU A 118 20.38 -3.60 -9.48
CA GLU A 118 20.75 -4.87 -10.07
C GLU A 118 22.02 -5.36 -9.38
N ILE A 119 21.98 -6.59 -8.89
CA ILE A 119 23.11 -7.19 -8.16
C ILE A 119 23.85 -8.08 -9.16
N ASP A 120 24.99 -7.59 -9.64
CA ASP A 120 25.91 -8.31 -10.53
C ASP A 120 27.24 -8.59 -9.80
N ASP A 121 27.12 -9.22 -8.63
CA ASP A 121 28.25 -9.63 -7.80
C ASP A 121 28.17 -11.15 -7.59
N ARG A 122 29.23 -11.86 -8.02
CA ARG A 122 29.33 -13.32 -7.95
C ARG A 122 29.25 -13.86 -6.53
N ALA A 123 29.60 -13.07 -5.52
CA ALA A 123 29.44 -13.46 -4.12
C ALA A 123 27.97 -13.70 -3.74
N PHE A 124 27.03 -13.08 -4.45
CA PHE A 124 25.59 -13.21 -4.27
C PHE A 124 24.92 -14.17 -5.28
N GLY A 125 25.72 -14.86 -6.11
CA GLY A 125 25.24 -15.84 -7.08
C GLY A 125 25.06 -15.24 -8.49
N PRO A 126 24.12 -15.78 -9.30
CA PRO A 126 23.84 -15.23 -10.62
C PRO A 126 23.28 -13.80 -10.52
N ARG A 127 23.43 -13.02 -11.59
CA ARG A 127 22.88 -11.66 -11.67
C ARG A 127 21.39 -11.70 -11.32
N GLN A 128 21.00 -10.90 -10.34
CA GLN A 128 19.65 -10.88 -9.81
C GLN A 128 19.13 -9.46 -9.67
N LYS A 129 17.81 -9.33 -9.65
CA LYS A 129 17.17 -8.05 -9.37
C LYS A 129 17.31 -7.75 -7.88
N GLY A 130 17.82 -6.56 -7.56
CA GLY A 130 17.92 -6.10 -6.20
C GLY A 130 16.82 -5.09 -5.90
N GLY A 131 17.20 -3.88 -5.50
CA GLY A 131 16.23 -2.91 -5.04
C GLY A 131 16.77 -1.51 -4.80
N THR A 132 15.92 -0.69 -4.22
CA THR A 132 16.27 0.65 -3.75
C THR A 132 16.46 0.63 -2.24
N ILE A 133 17.56 1.19 -1.76
CA ILE A 133 17.76 1.46 -0.33
C ILE A 133 17.36 2.90 -0.08
N ASP A 134 16.28 3.10 0.66
CA ASP A 134 15.79 4.42 1.06
C ASP A 134 16.33 4.80 2.44
N LEU A 135 16.90 5.99 2.52
CA LEU A 135 17.35 6.63 3.75
C LEU A 135 16.26 7.60 4.18
N VAL A 136 15.52 7.17 5.18
CA VAL A 136 14.35 7.87 5.69
C VAL A 136 14.76 8.76 6.86
N GLU A 137 14.60 10.06 6.66
CA GLU A 137 14.74 11.01 7.74
C GLU A 137 13.56 10.89 8.70
N VAL A 138 13.85 10.58 9.96
CA VAL A 138 12.80 10.46 10.97
C VAL A 138 12.28 11.83 11.33
N HIS A 139 11.00 12.09 11.02
CA HIS A 139 10.33 13.32 11.42
C HIS A 139 10.41 13.53 12.94
N PRO A 140 10.78 14.74 13.42
CA PRO A 140 10.92 15.03 14.84
C PRO A 140 9.55 15.25 15.52
N ALA A 141 8.63 14.28 15.42
CA ALA A 141 7.30 14.36 16.00
C ALA A 141 7.31 14.01 17.51
N PRO A 142 7.24 14.99 18.45
CA PRO A 142 7.44 14.71 19.87
C PRO A 142 6.32 13.87 20.47
N ILE A 143 5.08 14.05 19.99
CA ILE A 143 3.91 13.26 20.44
C ILE A 143 4.09 11.79 20.07
N ALA A 144 4.41 11.50 18.80
CA ALA A 144 4.63 10.13 18.34
C ALA A 144 5.80 9.46 19.08
N ARG A 145 6.83 10.23 19.46
CA ARG A 145 7.98 9.72 20.22
C ARG A 145 7.70 9.54 21.70
N ALA A 146 6.74 10.27 22.27
CA ALA A 146 6.35 10.10 23.66
C ALA A 146 5.66 8.75 23.90
N VAL A 147 4.80 8.31 22.97
CA VAL A 147 4.00 7.07 23.11
C VAL A 147 4.83 5.86 23.56
N PRO A 148 5.91 5.45 22.86
CA PRO A 148 6.72 4.31 23.31
C PRO A 148 7.54 4.57 24.58
N MET A 149 7.64 5.83 25.04
CA MET A 149 8.38 6.21 26.25
C MET A 149 7.48 6.33 27.49
N LEU A 150 6.17 6.18 27.34
CA LEU A 150 5.19 6.26 28.42
C LEU A 150 5.23 5.06 29.35
N GLU A 151 5.87 3.96 28.96
CA GLU A 151 5.96 2.76 29.78
C GLU A 151 7.41 2.31 29.94
N GLU A 152 7.77 1.91 31.16
CA GLU A 152 9.06 1.30 31.45
C GLU A 152 8.87 0.25 32.55
N GLY A 153 9.15 -1.02 32.22
CA GLY A 153 9.01 -2.14 33.16
C GLY A 153 7.59 -2.30 33.72
N GLY A 154 6.56 -2.12 32.88
CA GLY A 154 5.16 -2.23 33.30
C GLY A 154 4.64 -1.04 34.11
N ARG A 155 5.39 0.06 34.20
CA ARG A 155 5.00 1.27 34.95
C ARG A 155 4.89 2.47 34.03
N LEU A 156 3.86 3.28 34.27
CA LEU A 156 3.67 4.54 33.54
C LEU A 156 4.75 5.56 33.91
N VAL A 157 5.43 6.08 32.90
CA VAL A 157 6.42 7.17 32.97
C VAL A 157 5.75 8.46 32.52
N TRP A 158 5.67 9.44 33.43
CA TRP A 158 4.99 10.71 33.16
C TRP A 158 5.69 11.87 33.87
N GLY A 159 5.28 13.11 33.59
CA GLY A 159 5.84 14.31 34.24
C GLY A 159 7.31 14.56 33.92
N LYS A 160 8.11 14.90 34.93
CA LYS A 160 9.55 15.23 34.77
C LYS A 160 10.37 14.08 34.14
N PRO A 161 10.23 12.81 34.56
CA PRO A 161 10.89 11.68 33.90
C PRO A 161 10.66 11.59 32.39
N LEU A 162 9.40 11.67 31.94
CA LEU A 162 9.06 11.63 30.52
C LEU A 162 9.64 12.83 29.76
N LYS A 163 9.54 14.04 30.34
CA LYS A 163 10.12 15.26 29.77
C LYS A 163 11.62 15.10 29.53
N ARG A 164 12.36 14.55 30.50
CA ARG A 164 13.80 14.28 30.37
C ARG A 164 14.12 13.26 29.27
N LYS A 165 13.32 12.19 29.13
CA LYS A 165 13.49 11.21 28.04
C LYS A 165 13.35 11.87 26.67
N LEU A 166 12.30 12.67 26.49
CA LEU A 166 12.05 13.40 25.24
C LEU A 166 13.16 14.43 24.97
N GLU A 167 13.54 15.22 25.98
CA GLU A 167 14.63 16.19 25.88
C GLU A 167 15.93 15.50 25.46
N ASN A 168 16.27 14.38 26.08
CA ASN A 168 17.46 13.60 25.72
C ASN A 168 17.40 13.08 24.28
N TYR A 169 16.21 12.60 23.86
CA TYR A 169 16.01 12.11 22.50
C TYR A 169 16.29 13.19 21.46
N PHE A 170 15.72 14.38 21.62
CA PHE A 170 15.84 15.48 20.66
C PHE A 170 17.15 16.28 20.76
N ARG A 171 17.76 16.37 21.95
CA ARG A 171 18.96 17.19 22.14
C ARG A 171 20.27 16.52 21.81
N TYR A 172 20.35 15.19 21.86
CA TYR A 172 21.65 14.49 21.80
C TYR A 172 21.82 13.58 20.60
N GLY A 173 20.87 13.53 19.68
CA GLY A 173 21.04 12.75 18.46
C GLY A 173 19.80 12.68 17.61
N ARG A 174 19.97 12.09 16.43
CA ARG A 174 18.92 11.97 15.41
C ARG A 174 18.63 10.50 15.12
N GLY A 175 17.35 10.18 14.99
CA GLY A 175 16.92 8.87 14.48
C GLY A 175 17.16 8.81 12.98
N VAL A 176 17.73 7.70 12.52
CA VAL A 176 17.80 7.35 11.10
C VAL A 176 17.08 6.05 10.89
N LYS A 177 16.37 5.94 9.78
CA LYS A 177 15.76 4.71 9.32
C LYS A 177 16.28 4.42 7.91
N ILE A 178 16.55 3.16 7.66
CA ILE A 178 16.95 2.64 6.36
C ILE A 178 15.91 1.62 5.98
N GLU A 179 15.36 1.71 4.79
CA GLU A 179 14.41 0.75 4.23
C GLU A 179 14.99 0.19 2.93
N ALA A 180 14.95 -1.12 2.76
CA ALA A 180 15.23 -1.75 1.49
C ALA A 180 13.90 -2.10 0.82
N PHE A 181 13.71 -1.62 -0.40
CA PHE A 181 12.61 -2.00 -1.29
C PHE A 181 13.19 -2.85 -2.42
N CYS A 182 13.13 -4.15 -2.27
CA CYS A 182 13.58 -5.13 -3.25
C CYS A 182 12.44 -5.47 -4.21
N ASP A 183 12.77 -5.54 -5.50
CA ASP A 183 11.80 -5.91 -6.52
C ASP A 183 11.41 -7.38 -6.35
N TRP A 184 10.11 -7.62 -6.27
CA TRP A 184 9.53 -8.96 -6.26
C TRP A 184 9.05 -9.28 -7.67
N LEU A 185 9.67 -10.27 -8.34
CA LEU A 185 9.30 -10.63 -9.70
C LEU A 185 7.94 -11.37 -9.73
N PRO A 186 7.16 -11.24 -10.82
CA PRO A 186 5.94 -12.00 -11.00
C PRO A 186 6.16 -13.50 -10.75
N HIS A 187 5.29 -14.11 -9.94
CA HIS A 187 5.29 -15.54 -9.69
C HIS A 187 3.84 -16.04 -9.63
N ASP A 188 3.61 -17.27 -10.09
CA ASP A 188 2.26 -17.86 -10.20
C ASP A 188 1.56 -18.06 -8.86
N ASP A 189 2.33 -18.13 -7.77
CA ASP A 189 1.83 -18.27 -6.39
C ASP A 189 1.51 -16.92 -5.72
N CYS A 190 1.77 -15.79 -6.38
CA CYS A 190 1.37 -14.48 -5.90
C CYS A 190 0.17 -13.95 -6.70
N TYR A 191 -1.02 -14.20 -6.18
CA TYR A 191 -2.27 -13.86 -6.86
C TYR A 191 -3.39 -13.48 -5.89
N VAL A 192 -4.39 -12.80 -6.42
CA VAL A 192 -5.68 -12.56 -5.77
C VAL A 192 -6.73 -13.42 -6.46
N THR A 193 -7.57 -14.07 -5.68
CA THR A 193 -8.75 -14.81 -6.16
C THR A 193 -9.94 -14.60 -5.23
N LEU A 194 -11.10 -15.10 -5.62
CA LEU A 194 -12.30 -15.08 -4.79
C LEU A 194 -12.31 -16.28 -3.83
N ASP A 195 -12.64 -16.05 -2.58
CA ASP A 195 -12.86 -17.14 -1.63
C ASP A 195 -14.21 -17.83 -1.93
N PRO A 196 -14.23 -19.16 -2.10
CA PRO A 196 -15.46 -19.87 -2.41
C PRO A 196 -16.47 -19.83 -1.23
N ALA A 197 -15.99 -19.79 0.01
CA ALA A 197 -16.80 -19.95 1.22
C ALA A 197 -16.97 -18.64 2.00
N LEU A 198 -15.89 -17.88 2.20
CA LEU A 198 -15.94 -16.62 2.92
C LEU A 198 -16.71 -15.57 2.13
N LYS A 199 -17.44 -14.75 2.88
CA LYS A 199 -18.18 -13.60 2.36
C LYS A 199 -17.94 -12.41 3.27
N ASP A 200 -17.88 -11.23 2.67
CA ASP A 200 -17.89 -9.98 3.42
C ASP A 200 -19.27 -9.71 4.04
N LYS A 201 -19.39 -8.58 4.74
CA LYS A 201 -20.64 -8.14 5.39
C LYS A 201 -21.81 -7.91 4.42
N TRP A 202 -21.57 -7.88 3.12
CA TRP A 202 -22.57 -7.71 2.07
C TRP A 202 -22.91 -9.03 1.37
N GLY A 203 -22.35 -10.14 1.83
CA GLY A 203 -22.57 -11.46 1.23
C GLY A 203 -21.78 -11.67 -0.07
N LEU A 204 -20.75 -10.87 -0.33
CA LEU A 204 -19.91 -10.96 -1.52
C LEU A 204 -18.61 -11.72 -1.20
N PRO A 205 -18.12 -12.62 -2.08
CA PRO A 205 -16.82 -13.27 -1.91
C PRO A 205 -15.70 -12.27 -1.77
#